data_AF-A0A241V3P6-F1
#
_entry.id   AF-A0A241V3P6-F1
#
_cell.length_a   1.000
_cell.length_b   1.000
_cell.length_c   1.000
_cell.angle_alpha   90.00
_cell.angle_beta   90.00
_cell.angle_gamma   90.00
#
_symmetry.space_group_name_H-M   'P 1'
#
loop_
_entity.id
_entity.type
_entity.pdbx_description
1 polymer ?
#
loop_
_entity_poly.entity_id
_entity_poly.type
_entity_poly.pdbx_seq_one_letter_code
_entity_poly.pdbx_strand_id
1 'polypeptide(L)'
;MNILNSTEAFEAMMAGRNIMCRIAGELTEFDDLDQFPATVFAKQGYEFCIKIDELTINGFTFLKPYSLDELDEGQDIFLIGNTGSIIKGQFIPEYEELVLAVKNGSVQRDFENAQKQAKAFQSLLGIENELVVKVVDFHTFMKPATKPKKTPRKKSESPIEQVEPTQVSSEKLGDVSSDEIETDPTKIVESFTTQINECVKVESVLSLRYSFSANGYLEREHVQHLFELVEAKLIELDPEQYTPKAETEDLSAEALKQLQQDAEDLIKGVNDQVQEDEKHITLLNDLLERASKSQTPAEANALIKYTSEWTEEQRKPLLNAIHNRLKDLSAFTTAETQPPSLMVQIQNAKDLNELECLEVEVFNRHTDIQPKLMDFVKRRRFELKNGAGPVGAPL
;
A
#
# COMPACT_ATOMS: atom_id res chain seq x y z
N MET A 1 -10.55 -3.35 -17.55
CA MET A 1 -9.70 -4.51 -17.90
C MET A 1 -10.01 -4.86 -19.34
N ASN A 2 -9.02 -4.86 -20.22
CA ASN A 2 -9.23 -5.11 -21.65
C ASN A 2 -9.17 -6.62 -21.92
N ILE A 3 -10.17 -7.13 -22.63
CA ILE A 3 -10.22 -8.53 -23.07
C ILE A 3 -9.43 -8.65 -24.37
N LEU A 4 -8.53 -9.63 -24.41
CA LEU A 4 -7.67 -9.95 -25.54
C LEU A 4 -8.17 -11.19 -26.26
N ASN A 5 -7.97 -11.22 -27.58
CA ASN A 5 -8.11 -12.45 -28.35
C ASN A 5 -6.85 -13.33 -28.20
N SER A 6 -6.91 -14.58 -28.69
CA SER A 6 -5.80 -15.53 -28.55
C SER A 6 -4.48 -15.04 -29.15
N THR A 7 -4.51 -14.32 -30.27
CA THR A 7 -3.31 -13.80 -30.93
C THR A 7 -2.68 -12.69 -30.09
N GLU A 8 -3.48 -11.71 -29.65
CA GLU A 8 -3.05 -10.61 -28.79
C GLU A 8 -2.51 -11.11 -27.44
N ALA A 9 -3.17 -12.10 -26.86
CA ALA A 9 -2.74 -12.72 -25.61
C ALA A 9 -1.40 -13.44 -25.76
N PHE A 10 -1.21 -14.16 -26.87
CA PHE A 10 0.06 -14.83 -27.16
C PHE A 10 1.19 -13.82 -27.43
N GLU A 11 0.92 -12.73 -28.17
CA GLU A 11 1.88 -11.66 -28.40
C GLU A 11 2.28 -10.96 -27.09
N ALA A 12 1.31 -10.65 -26.23
CA ALA A 12 1.57 -10.04 -24.93
C ALA A 12 2.39 -10.99 -24.03
N MET A 13 2.12 -12.29 -24.07
CA MET A 13 2.94 -13.29 -23.37
C MET A 13 4.37 -13.34 -23.91
N MET A 14 4.55 -13.33 -25.23
CA MET A 14 5.87 -13.31 -25.88
C MET A 14 6.63 -12.02 -25.55
N ALA A 15 5.92 -10.91 -25.27
CA ALA A 15 6.48 -9.66 -24.76
C ALA A 15 6.76 -9.68 -23.24
N GLY A 16 6.62 -10.84 -22.58
CA GLY A 16 6.90 -11.04 -21.16
C GLY A 16 5.79 -10.56 -20.21
N ARG A 17 4.58 -10.29 -20.71
CA ARG A 17 3.43 -9.96 -19.85
C ARG A 17 2.77 -11.24 -19.33
N ASN A 18 2.32 -11.21 -18.08
CA ASN A 18 1.53 -12.29 -17.51
C ASN A 18 0.09 -12.24 -18.05
N ILE A 19 -0.43 -13.40 -18.47
CA ILE A 19 -1.76 -13.52 -19.07
C ILE A 19 -2.64 -14.37 -18.17
N MET A 20 -3.88 -13.93 -17.95
CA MET A 20 -4.94 -14.73 -17.34
C MET A 20 -5.93 -15.18 -18.38
N CYS A 21 -6.62 -16.27 -18.11
CA CYS A 21 -7.60 -16.90 -19.01
C CYS A 21 -8.89 -17.20 -18.28
N ARG A 22 -10.00 -17.20 -19.03
CA ARG A 22 -11.27 -17.77 -18.59
C ARG A 22 -12.03 -18.38 -19.76
N ILE A 23 -13.05 -19.18 -19.45
CA ILE A 23 -14.01 -19.66 -20.46
C ILE A 23 -14.94 -18.50 -20.85
N ALA A 24 -15.07 -18.27 -22.16
CA ALA A 24 -15.87 -17.17 -22.69
C ALA A 24 -17.37 -17.37 -22.40
N GLY A 25 -18.04 -16.30 -21.97
CA GLY A 25 -19.49 -16.31 -21.70
C GLY A 25 -19.89 -16.90 -20.35
N GLU A 26 -18.95 -17.41 -19.55
CA GLU A 26 -19.17 -17.71 -18.13
C GLU A 26 -18.88 -16.47 -17.27
N LEU A 27 -19.61 -16.32 -16.16
CA LEU A 27 -19.35 -15.28 -15.15
C LEU A 27 -18.14 -15.61 -14.25
N THR A 28 -17.32 -16.58 -14.65
CA THR A 28 -16.10 -16.97 -13.96
C THR A 28 -15.06 -15.85 -14.02
N GLU A 29 -14.33 -15.71 -12.92
CA GLU A 29 -13.18 -14.80 -12.82
C GLU A 29 -12.05 -15.28 -13.75
N PHE A 30 -11.13 -14.37 -14.07
CA PHE A 30 -9.93 -14.72 -14.80
C PHE A 30 -8.98 -15.46 -13.88
N ASP A 31 -8.48 -16.61 -14.32
CA ASP A 31 -7.53 -17.44 -13.58
C ASP A 31 -6.16 -17.46 -14.26
N ASP A 32 -5.15 -17.86 -13.49
CA ASP A 32 -3.81 -18.03 -14.02
C ASP A 32 -3.78 -19.07 -15.14
N LEU A 33 -2.96 -18.81 -16.17
CA LEU A 33 -2.93 -19.60 -17.38
C LEU A 33 -2.45 -21.04 -17.14
N ASP A 34 -1.71 -21.29 -16.07
CA ASP A 34 -1.25 -22.62 -15.66
C ASP A 34 -2.39 -23.58 -15.28
N GLN A 35 -3.57 -23.03 -14.93
CA GLN A 35 -4.80 -23.79 -14.70
C GLN A 35 -5.44 -24.31 -16.00
N PHE A 36 -4.94 -23.87 -17.16
CA PHE A 36 -5.51 -24.18 -18.46
C PHE A 36 -4.52 -24.97 -19.34
N PRO A 37 -5.02 -25.88 -20.21
CA PRO A 37 -4.17 -26.57 -21.16
C PRO A 37 -3.63 -25.58 -22.22
N ALA A 38 -2.38 -25.73 -22.64
CA ALA A 38 -1.74 -24.86 -23.66
C ALA A 38 -2.55 -24.71 -24.98
N THR A 39 -3.46 -25.64 -25.26
CA THR A 39 -4.40 -25.56 -26.40
C THR A 39 -5.37 -24.39 -26.36
N VAL A 40 -5.50 -23.66 -25.23
CA VAL A 40 -6.45 -22.54 -25.11
C VAL A 40 -6.26 -21.45 -26.17
N PHE A 41 -5.01 -21.15 -26.57
CA PHE A 41 -4.74 -20.19 -27.63
C PHE A 41 -5.29 -20.61 -29.01
N ALA A 42 -5.46 -21.90 -29.24
CA ALA A 42 -5.96 -22.43 -30.51
C ALA A 42 -7.48 -22.70 -30.51
N LYS A 43 -8.12 -22.67 -29.35
CA LYS A 43 -9.54 -23.00 -29.19
C LYS A 43 -10.41 -21.75 -29.13
N GLN A 44 -11.59 -21.85 -29.73
CA GLN A 44 -12.65 -20.86 -29.55
C GLN A 44 -13.30 -21.04 -28.18
N GLY A 45 -13.86 -19.97 -27.62
CA GLY A 45 -14.56 -20.02 -26.34
C GLY A 45 -13.68 -19.74 -25.12
N TYR A 46 -12.52 -19.10 -25.31
CA TYR A 46 -11.69 -18.58 -24.22
C TYR A 46 -11.47 -17.08 -24.39
N GLU A 47 -11.41 -16.38 -23.27
CA GLU A 47 -11.08 -14.97 -23.18
C GLU A 47 -9.81 -14.81 -22.38
N PHE A 48 -8.99 -13.83 -22.76
CA PHE A 48 -7.72 -13.57 -22.12
C PHE A 48 -7.66 -12.12 -21.63
N CYS A 49 -6.84 -11.85 -20.63
CA CYS A 49 -6.47 -10.48 -20.27
C CYS A 49 -5.06 -10.46 -19.68
N ILE A 50 -4.44 -9.28 -19.65
CA ILE A 50 -3.15 -9.10 -18.98
C ILE A 50 -3.38 -9.11 -17.47
N LYS A 51 -2.65 -9.96 -16.75
CA LYS A 51 -2.55 -9.93 -15.29
C LYS A 51 -1.85 -8.64 -14.90
N ILE A 52 -2.53 -7.82 -14.11
CA ILE A 52 -1.93 -6.63 -13.54
C ILE A 52 -1.21 -7.04 -12.27
N ASP A 53 0.09 -6.75 -12.17
CA ASP A 53 0.88 -7.07 -10.99
C ASP A 53 0.31 -6.41 -9.73
N GLU A 54 0.43 -7.08 -8.59
CA GLU A 54 0.10 -6.54 -7.27
C GLU A 54 1.34 -6.03 -6.54
N LEU A 55 1.17 -4.98 -5.76
CA LEU A 55 2.17 -4.39 -4.87
C LEU A 55 1.69 -4.50 -3.43
N THR A 56 2.57 -4.92 -2.52
CA THR A 56 2.29 -4.96 -1.08
C THR A 56 3.19 -3.99 -0.34
N ILE A 57 2.58 -3.01 0.34
CA ILE A 57 3.28 -2.02 1.16
C ILE A 57 2.61 -1.95 2.53
N ASN A 58 3.38 -2.22 3.58
CA ASN A 58 2.92 -2.20 4.99
C ASN A 58 1.59 -2.93 5.24
N GLY A 59 1.42 -4.12 4.66
CA GLY A 59 0.21 -4.96 4.79
C GLY A 59 -0.97 -4.59 3.90
N PHE A 60 -0.85 -3.55 3.07
CA PHE A 60 -1.84 -3.21 2.05
C PHE A 60 -1.39 -3.73 0.69
N THR A 61 -2.25 -4.55 0.07
CA THR A 61 -2.03 -5.09 -1.28
C THR A 61 -2.94 -4.40 -2.29
N PHE A 62 -2.36 -3.85 -3.36
CA PHE A 62 -3.10 -3.15 -4.41
C PHE A 62 -2.45 -3.37 -5.78
N LEU A 63 -3.24 -3.25 -6.84
CA LEU A 63 -2.76 -3.37 -8.22
C LEU A 63 -1.75 -2.27 -8.56
N LYS A 64 -0.77 -2.61 -9.40
CA LYS A 64 0.19 -1.64 -9.93
C LYS A 64 -0.56 -0.47 -10.59
N PRO A 65 -0.22 0.79 -10.25
CA PRO A 65 -0.80 1.99 -10.87
C PRO A 65 -0.68 1.96 -12.40
N TYR A 66 -1.50 2.75 -13.08
CA TYR A 66 -1.39 2.86 -14.54
C TYR A 66 -0.01 3.38 -14.95
N SER A 67 0.52 2.82 -16.04
CA SER A 67 1.54 3.48 -16.85
C SER A 67 0.87 4.22 -18.02
N LEU A 68 1.59 5.17 -18.65
CA LEU A 68 1.02 6.00 -19.71
C LEU A 68 0.64 5.21 -20.96
N ASP A 69 1.35 4.13 -21.26
CA ASP A 69 1.07 3.24 -22.40
C ASP A 69 -0.21 2.41 -22.24
N GLU A 70 -0.81 2.41 -21.04
CA GLU A 70 -2.01 1.64 -20.72
C GLU A 70 -3.30 2.48 -20.65
N LEU A 71 -3.20 3.80 -20.91
CA LEU A 71 -4.31 4.73 -20.77
C LEU A 71 -4.77 5.30 -22.12
N ASP A 72 -6.07 5.22 -22.36
CA ASP A 72 -6.75 5.88 -23.47
C ASP A 72 -7.34 7.24 -23.04
N GLU A 73 -7.43 8.19 -23.99
CA GLU A 73 -8.14 9.45 -23.76
C GLU A 73 -9.60 9.19 -23.35
N GLY A 74 -10.07 9.91 -22.32
CA GLY A 74 -11.43 9.77 -21.80
C GLY A 74 -11.63 8.62 -20.82
N GLN A 75 -10.62 7.78 -20.57
CA GLN A 75 -10.71 6.64 -19.65
C GLN A 75 -10.89 7.10 -18.19
N ASP A 76 -11.84 6.48 -17.47
CA ASP A 76 -12.04 6.73 -16.04
C ASP A 76 -10.79 6.34 -15.23
N ILE A 77 -10.29 7.27 -14.43
CA ILE A 77 -9.11 7.12 -13.58
C ILE A 77 -9.39 7.61 -12.15
N PHE A 78 -8.59 7.11 -11.20
CA PHE A 78 -8.62 7.53 -9.80
C PHE A 78 -7.28 8.13 -9.38
N LEU A 79 -7.20 9.45 -9.36
CA LEU A 79 -6.01 10.20 -8.97
C LEU A 79 -5.92 10.36 -7.46
N ILE A 80 -4.81 9.93 -6.87
CA ILE A 80 -4.49 10.13 -5.46
C ILE A 80 -3.95 11.55 -5.28
N GLY A 81 -4.75 12.42 -4.66
CA GLY A 81 -4.40 13.79 -4.36
C GLY A 81 -3.56 13.92 -3.08
N ASN A 82 -2.71 14.94 -3.05
CA ASN A 82 -1.81 15.25 -1.93
C ASN A 82 -2.51 15.72 -0.64
N THR A 83 -3.80 16.06 -0.70
CA THR A 83 -4.60 16.54 0.44
C THR A 83 -5.49 15.45 1.05
N GLY A 84 -5.16 14.18 0.82
CA GLY A 84 -5.97 13.04 1.31
C GLY A 84 -7.27 12.86 0.53
N SER A 85 -7.34 13.33 -0.71
CA SER A 85 -8.50 13.11 -1.58
C SER A 85 -8.19 12.12 -2.69
N ILE A 86 -9.14 11.27 -3.06
CA ILE A 86 -9.10 10.47 -4.28
C ILE A 86 -10.04 11.13 -5.29
N ILE A 87 -9.50 11.55 -6.43
CA ILE A 87 -10.23 12.27 -7.47
C ILE A 87 -10.57 11.30 -8.59
N LYS A 88 -11.86 11.04 -8.80
CA LYS A 88 -12.36 10.33 -9.98
C LYS A 88 -12.58 11.32 -11.11
N GLY A 89 -12.01 11.04 -12.28
CA GLY A 89 -12.25 11.80 -13.50
C GLY A 89 -11.74 11.04 -14.73
N GLN A 90 -11.76 11.68 -15.89
CA GLN A 90 -11.31 11.08 -17.15
C GLN A 90 -9.88 11.49 -17.48
N PHE A 91 -9.07 10.54 -17.97
CA PHE A 91 -7.71 10.82 -18.42
C PHE A 91 -7.73 11.72 -19.66
N ILE A 92 -6.87 12.74 -19.66
CA ILE A 92 -6.70 13.68 -20.77
C ILE A 92 -5.19 13.77 -21.06
N PRO A 93 -4.71 13.24 -22.19
CA PRO A 93 -3.29 13.18 -22.49
C PRO A 93 -2.66 14.56 -22.71
N GLU A 94 -3.43 15.56 -23.12
CA GLU A 94 -2.97 16.95 -23.25
C GLU A 94 -2.85 17.67 -21.91
N TYR A 95 -3.40 17.12 -20.83
CA TYR A 95 -3.32 17.72 -19.51
C TYR A 95 -2.04 17.29 -18.80
N GLU A 96 -1.00 18.12 -18.89
CA GLU A 96 0.35 17.85 -18.37
C GLU A 96 0.37 17.38 -16.91
N GLU A 97 -0.45 17.96 -16.03
CA GLU A 97 -0.50 17.56 -14.61
C GLU A 97 -1.02 16.12 -14.44
N LEU A 98 -1.99 15.68 -15.24
CA LEU A 98 -2.44 14.28 -15.22
C LEU A 98 -1.36 13.36 -15.75
N VAL A 99 -0.67 13.73 -16.83
CA VAL A 99 0.45 12.96 -17.38
C VAL A 99 1.56 12.78 -16.34
N LEU A 100 1.91 13.86 -15.62
CA LEU A 100 2.87 13.81 -14.52
C LEU A 100 2.38 12.95 -13.36
N ALA A 101 1.09 13.01 -13.03
CA ALA A 101 0.52 12.18 -11.99
C ALA A 101 0.60 10.67 -12.32
N VAL A 102 0.36 10.30 -13.58
CA VAL A 102 0.54 8.90 -14.05
C VAL A 102 2.01 8.50 -13.92
N LYS A 103 2.95 9.33 -14.41
CA LYS A 103 4.40 9.05 -14.31
C LYS A 103 4.90 8.90 -12.87
N ASN A 104 4.26 9.60 -11.94
CA ASN A 104 4.59 9.52 -10.51
C ASN A 104 3.86 8.38 -9.79
N GLY A 105 3.10 7.54 -10.49
CA GLY A 105 2.38 6.40 -9.93
C GLY A 105 1.18 6.79 -9.06
N SER A 106 0.64 8.00 -9.21
CA SER A 106 -0.47 8.51 -8.39
C SER A 106 -1.86 8.21 -8.98
N VAL A 107 -1.94 7.48 -10.09
CA VAL A 107 -3.20 7.23 -10.82
C VAL A 107 -3.53 5.75 -10.82
N GLN A 108 -4.70 5.41 -10.28
CA GLN A 108 -5.18 4.06 -10.09
C GLN A 108 -6.38 3.69 -10.95
N ARG A 109 -6.56 2.38 -11.09
CA ARG A 109 -7.55 1.74 -11.98
C ARG A 109 -8.97 1.80 -11.44
N ASP A 110 -9.09 1.72 -10.12
CA ASP A 110 -10.35 1.78 -9.41
C ASP A 110 -10.18 2.43 -8.03
N PHE A 111 -11.32 2.68 -7.39
CA PHE A 111 -11.37 3.33 -6.09
C PHE A 111 -10.72 2.49 -4.98
N GLU A 112 -10.90 1.17 -4.99
CA GLU A 112 -10.40 0.30 -3.93
C GLU A 112 -8.86 0.26 -3.95
N ASN A 113 -8.26 0.10 -5.13
CA ASN A 113 -6.82 0.14 -5.31
C ASN A 113 -6.24 1.54 -5.00
N ALA A 114 -6.93 2.62 -5.38
CA ALA A 114 -6.55 3.98 -4.98
C ALA A 114 -6.57 4.16 -3.46
N GLN A 115 -7.58 3.62 -2.77
CA GLN A 115 -7.72 3.70 -1.32
C GLN A 115 -6.63 2.90 -0.62
N LYS A 116 -6.39 1.65 -1.05
CA LYS A 116 -5.35 0.79 -0.50
C LYS A 116 -3.96 1.40 -0.71
N GLN A 117 -3.66 1.92 -1.90
CA GLN A 117 -2.38 2.61 -2.16
C GLN A 117 -2.20 3.83 -1.26
N ALA A 118 -3.20 4.70 -1.14
CA ALA A 118 -3.12 5.89 -0.29
C ALA A 118 -2.97 5.52 1.20
N LYS A 119 -3.69 4.49 1.67
CA LYS A 119 -3.58 3.98 3.04
C LYS A 119 -2.22 3.32 3.30
N ALA A 120 -1.65 2.64 2.31
CA ALA A 120 -0.32 2.05 2.42
C ALA A 120 0.74 3.11 2.72
N PHE A 121 0.74 4.22 1.98
CA PHE A 121 1.67 5.34 2.21
C PHE A 121 1.43 6.06 3.54
N GLN A 122 0.17 6.31 3.89
CA GLN A 122 -0.19 6.90 5.20
C GLN A 122 0.32 6.02 6.34
N SER A 123 0.06 4.72 6.26
CA SER A 123 0.50 3.72 7.23
C SER A 123 2.02 3.65 7.34
N LEU A 124 2.74 3.68 6.21
CA LEU A 124 4.21 3.70 6.19
C LEU A 124 4.81 4.90 6.92
N LEU A 125 4.13 6.05 6.89
CA LEU A 125 4.55 7.29 7.56
C LEU A 125 4.00 7.42 9.00
N GLY A 126 3.21 6.46 9.48
CA GLY A 126 2.54 6.53 10.79
C GLY A 126 1.44 7.60 10.87
N ILE A 127 0.84 7.96 9.73
CA ILE A 127 -0.22 8.96 9.62
C ILE A 127 -1.56 8.23 9.44
N GLU A 128 -2.60 8.70 10.12
CA GLU A 128 -3.95 8.20 9.94
C GLU A 128 -4.86 9.34 9.49
N ASN A 129 -5.22 9.36 8.21
CA ASN A 129 -6.13 10.33 7.63
C ASN A 129 -7.31 9.64 6.94
N GLU A 130 -8.49 10.22 7.07
CA GLU A 130 -9.65 9.78 6.30
C GLU A 130 -9.52 10.25 4.84
N LEU A 131 -9.89 9.38 3.89
CA LEU A 131 -9.79 9.66 2.47
C LEU A 131 -11.14 10.13 1.93
N VAL A 132 -11.15 11.25 1.21
CA VAL A 132 -12.38 11.80 0.63
C VAL A 132 -12.39 11.59 -0.88
N VAL A 133 -13.48 11.04 -1.41
CA VAL A 133 -13.66 10.89 -2.85
C VAL A 133 -14.26 12.15 -3.45
N LYS A 134 -13.68 12.65 -4.53
CA LYS A 134 -14.20 13.78 -5.32
C LYS A 134 -14.38 13.32 -6.76
N VAL A 135 -15.53 13.63 -7.36
CA VAL A 135 -15.75 13.40 -8.78
C VAL A 135 -15.60 14.74 -9.50
N VAL A 136 -14.74 14.76 -10.52
CA VAL A 136 -14.31 16.00 -11.18
C VAL A 136 -14.28 15.80 -12.70
N ASP A 137 -14.69 16.82 -13.44
CA ASP A 137 -14.44 16.93 -14.88
C ASP A 137 -13.17 17.76 -15.12
N PHE A 138 -12.07 17.09 -15.46
CA PHE A 138 -10.76 17.72 -15.69
C PHE A 138 -10.75 18.70 -16.89
N HIS A 139 -11.67 18.58 -17.84
CA HIS A 139 -11.78 19.55 -18.95
C HIS A 139 -12.17 20.95 -18.47
N THR A 140 -12.82 21.05 -17.31
CA THR A 140 -13.16 22.34 -16.70
C THR A 140 -11.91 23.04 -16.11
N PHE A 141 -10.87 22.28 -15.78
CA PHE A 141 -9.60 22.78 -15.21
C PHE A 141 -8.57 23.15 -16.28
N MET A 142 -8.65 22.57 -17.48
CA MET A 142 -7.81 22.95 -18.63
C MET A 142 -8.13 24.34 -19.21
N LYS A 143 -9.32 24.89 -18.94
CA LYS A 143 -9.66 26.21 -19.46
C LYS A 143 -8.91 27.27 -18.66
N PRO A 144 -8.10 28.15 -19.29
CA PRO A 144 -7.51 29.27 -18.58
C PRO A 144 -8.64 30.04 -17.90
N ALA A 145 -8.54 30.22 -16.58
CA ALA A 145 -9.51 30.97 -15.80
C ALA A 145 -9.74 32.32 -16.49
N THR A 146 -10.86 32.45 -17.19
CA THR A 146 -11.31 33.73 -17.71
C THR A 146 -11.68 34.53 -16.48
N LYS A 147 -10.80 35.46 -16.10
CA LYS A 147 -11.04 36.42 -15.02
C LYS A 147 -12.47 36.97 -15.21
N PRO A 148 -13.36 36.86 -14.22
CA PRO A 148 -14.74 37.31 -14.40
C PRO A 148 -14.71 38.82 -14.71
N LYS A 149 -15.36 39.20 -15.82
CA LYS A 149 -15.64 40.58 -16.19
C LYS A 149 -16.37 41.26 -15.02
N LYS A 150 -15.68 42.17 -14.33
CA LYS A 150 -16.29 43.07 -13.35
C LYS A 150 -17.35 43.93 -14.04
N THR A 151 -18.61 43.77 -13.68
CA THR A 151 -19.67 44.75 -13.92
C THR A 151 -19.56 45.90 -12.91
N PRO A 152 -19.88 47.16 -13.27
CA PRO A 152 -19.64 48.31 -12.40
C PRO A 152 -20.85 48.69 -11.51
N ARG A 153 -20.51 49.24 -10.33
CA ARG A 153 -21.30 50.00 -9.31
C ARG A 153 -22.08 49.15 -8.28
N LYS A 154 -22.08 49.45 -6.96
CA LYS A 154 -22.00 50.75 -6.27
C LYS A 154 -21.47 50.60 -4.81
N LYS A 155 -20.83 51.67 -4.32
CA LYS A 155 -20.13 51.92 -3.04
C LYS A 155 -20.80 51.47 -1.73
N SER A 156 -19.99 51.00 -0.79
CA SER A 156 -19.93 51.49 0.61
C SER A 156 -18.54 51.19 1.20
N GLU A 157 -18.17 51.95 2.23
CA GLU A 157 -16.80 52.38 2.59
C GLU A 157 -15.91 51.35 3.31
N SER A 158 -14.60 51.58 3.21
CA SER A 158 -13.45 50.89 3.81
C SER A 158 -13.24 51.23 5.31
N PRO A 159 -12.39 50.53 6.11
CA PRO A 159 -10.92 50.56 5.95
C PRO A 159 -10.15 49.23 6.18
N ILE A 160 -9.26 48.94 5.22
CA ILE A 160 -7.82 48.59 5.32
C ILE A 160 -7.30 47.98 6.64
N GLU A 161 -6.69 46.80 6.54
CA GLU A 161 -5.33 46.56 7.05
C GLU A 161 -4.59 45.57 6.13
N GLN A 162 -3.56 46.06 5.43
CA GLN A 162 -2.58 45.29 4.66
C GLN A 162 -1.24 45.39 5.40
N VAL A 163 -0.49 44.29 5.46
CA VAL A 163 0.97 44.33 5.49
C VAL A 163 1.49 43.24 4.54
N GLU A 164 2.37 43.66 3.63
CA GLU A 164 2.96 42.93 2.48
C GLU A 164 3.95 41.81 2.89
N PRO A 165 4.36 40.94 1.95
CA PRO A 165 5.71 40.42 1.89
C PRO A 165 6.50 41.01 0.71
N THR A 166 7.68 41.51 1.08
CA THR A 166 8.75 42.14 0.32
C THR A 166 9.38 41.22 -0.74
N GLN A 167 9.70 41.79 -1.91
CA GLN A 167 10.57 41.20 -2.93
C GLN A 167 12.05 41.49 -2.64
N VAL A 168 12.92 40.50 -2.89
CA VAL A 168 14.37 40.68 -3.07
C VAL A 168 14.79 39.68 -4.16
N SER A 169 14.85 40.11 -5.42
CA SER A 169 16.06 40.54 -6.16
C SER A 169 17.19 39.51 -6.16
N SER A 170 17.32 38.77 -7.26
CA SER A 170 18.54 38.06 -7.65
C SER A 170 19.35 38.94 -8.60
N GLU A 171 20.57 39.28 -8.16
CA GLU A 171 21.56 40.07 -8.87
C GLU A 171 22.09 39.36 -10.12
N LYS A 172 22.53 40.18 -11.07
CA LYS A 172 23.11 39.83 -12.36
C LYS A 172 24.61 40.16 -12.32
N LEU A 173 25.46 39.22 -12.70
CA LEU A 173 26.79 39.44 -13.30
C LEU A 173 27.26 38.07 -13.85
N GLY A 174 27.77 37.89 -15.06
CA GLY A 174 28.26 38.87 -16.02
C GLY A 174 28.33 38.32 -17.45
N ASP A 175 28.64 39.28 -18.31
CA ASP A 175 28.89 39.29 -19.75
C ASP A 175 29.91 38.25 -20.24
N VAL A 176 29.55 37.47 -21.27
CA VAL A 176 30.48 36.93 -22.27
C VAL A 176 29.77 36.77 -23.62
N SER A 177 30.24 37.54 -24.60
CA SER A 177 30.25 37.35 -26.06
C SER A 177 29.11 36.59 -26.75
N SER A 178 28.41 37.30 -27.64
CA SER A 178 27.57 36.76 -28.71
C SER A 178 28.42 35.98 -29.73
N ASP A 179 28.78 34.74 -29.44
CA ASP A 179 29.09 33.79 -30.50
C ASP A 179 27.77 33.21 -31.01
N GLU A 180 27.57 33.23 -32.33
CA GLU A 180 26.46 32.53 -32.97
C GLU A 180 26.40 31.10 -32.42
N ILE A 181 25.24 30.68 -31.91
CA ILE A 181 25.06 29.30 -31.45
C ILE A 181 25.26 28.42 -32.68
N GLU A 182 26.43 27.78 -32.78
CA GLU A 182 26.75 26.88 -33.88
C GLU A 182 25.79 25.69 -33.80
N THR A 183 24.93 25.56 -34.82
CA THR A 183 23.88 24.53 -34.91
C THR A 183 24.20 23.46 -35.94
N ASP A 184 25.30 23.58 -36.68
CA ASP A 184 25.75 22.56 -37.64
C ASP A 184 26.35 21.35 -36.89
N PRO A 185 25.74 20.15 -36.99
CA PRO A 185 26.22 18.97 -36.27
C PRO A 185 27.66 18.61 -36.62
N THR A 186 28.11 18.87 -37.85
CA THR A 186 29.47 18.53 -38.29
C THR A 186 30.52 19.38 -37.57
N LYS A 187 30.29 20.68 -37.49
CA LYS A 187 31.19 21.61 -36.78
C LYS A 187 31.13 21.43 -35.26
N ILE A 188 29.96 21.08 -34.72
CA ILE A 188 29.81 20.74 -33.30
C ILE A 188 30.67 19.49 -32.98
N VAL A 189 30.61 18.46 -33.84
CA VAL A 189 31.44 17.25 -33.70
C VAL A 189 32.93 17.59 -33.82
N GLU A 190 33.34 18.42 -34.79
CA GLU A 190 34.74 18.86 -34.93
C GLU A 190 35.24 19.64 -33.69
N SER A 191 34.40 20.53 -33.15
CA SER A 191 34.70 21.29 -31.93
C SER A 191 34.90 20.37 -30.73
N PHE A 192 33.96 19.45 -30.48
CA PHE A 192 34.10 18.50 -29.38
C PHE A 192 35.27 17.52 -29.60
N THR A 193 35.53 17.11 -30.84
CA THR A 193 36.70 16.27 -31.17
C THR A 193 37.99 16.98 -30.80
N THR A 194 38.09 18.28 -31.10
CA THR A 194 39.24 19.11 -30.73
C THR A 194 39.39 19.21 -29.21
N GLN A 195 38.29 19.49 -28.50
CA GLN A 195 38.27 19.57 -27.03
C GLN A 195 38.66 18.24 -26.37
N ILE A 196 38.19 17.10 -26.91
CA ILE A 196 38.56 15.75 -26.42
C ILE A 196 40.06 15.53 -26.60
N ASN A 197 40.62 15.87 -27.75
CA ASN A 197 42.05 15.69 -28.03
C ASN A 197 42.96 16.56 -27.15
N GLU A 198 42.50 17.77 -26.79
CA GLU A 198 43.21 18.70 -25.91
C GLU A 198 43.15 18.32 -24.42
N CYS A 199 42.24 17.43 -24.03
CA CYS A 199 42.12 17.00 -22.65
C CYS A 199 43.33 16.15 -22.20
N VAL A 200 43.91 16.55 -21.07
CA VAL A 200 45.07 15.87 -20.43
C VAL A 200 44.71 15.14 -19.14
N LYS A 201 43.45 15.25 -18.68
CA LYS A 201 42.94 14.62 -17.44
C LYS A 201 41.69 13.81 -17.72
N VAL A 202 41.56 12.68 -17.04
CA VAL A 202 40.43 11.75 -17.17
C VAL A 202 39.11 12.44 -16.83
N GLU A 203 39.04 13.24 -15.77
CA GLU A 203 37.82 13.91 -15.34
C GLU A 203 37.32 14.93 -16.38
N SER A 204 38.26 15.62 -17.04
CA SER A 204 37.93 16.57 -18.10
C SER A 204 37.32 15.87 -19.32
N VAL A 205 37.90 14.74 -19.74
CA VAL A 205 37.35 13.91 -20.83
C VAL A 205 35.95 13.39 -20.49
N LEU A 206 35.76 12.89 -19.26
CA LEU A 206 34.46 12.38 -18.80
C LEU A 206 33.40 13.48 -18.73
N SER A 207 33.77 14.70 -18.33
CA SER A 207 32.83 15.82 -18.23
C SER A 207 32.21 16.20 -19.59
N LEU A 208 32.97 16.06 -20.69
CA LEU A 208 32.50 16.34 -22.04
C LEU A 208 31.35 15.42 -22.47
N ARG A 209 31.26 14.19 -21.93
CA ARG A 209 30.15 13.25 -22.22
C ARG A 209 28.80 13.89 -21.93
N TYR A 210 28.67 14.56 -20.79
CA TYR A 210 27.43 15.24 -20.40
C TYR A 210 27.14 16.44 -21.31
N SER A 211 28.18 17.18 -21.70
CA SER A 211 28.05 18.38 -22.52
C SER A 211 27.57 18.09 -23.94
N PHE A 212 28.15 17.11 -24.64
CA PHE A 212 27.69 16.78 -25.99
C PHE A 212 26.42 15.91 -25.98
N SER A 213 26.18 15.10 -24.96
CA SER A 213 24.92 14.32 -24.86
C SER A 213 23.70 15.20 -24.60
N ALA A 214 23.90 16.33 -23.91
CA ALA A 214 22.86 17.35 -23.73
C ALA A 214 22.78 18.33 -24.91
N ASN A 215 23.63 18.19 -25.93
CA ASN A 215 23.60 19.04 -27.11
C ASN A 215 22.40 18.66 -27.98
N GLY A 216 21.35 19.49 -27.96
CA GLY A 216 20.11 19.25 -28.68
C GLY A 216 20.19 19.29 -30.21
N TYR A 217 21.39 19.50 -30.78
CA TYR A 217 21.62 19.56 -32.23
C TYR A 217 22.39 18.35 -32.77
N LEU A 218 22.73 17.36 -31.91
CA LEU A 218 23.41 16.13 -32.32
C LEU A 218 22.43 14.95 -32.42
N GLU A 219 22.44 14.29 -33.58
CA GLU A 219 21.80 13.00 -33.77
C GLU A 219 22.56 11.85 -33.08
N ARG A 220 21.90 10.69 -32.94
CA ARG A 220 22.43 9.51 -32.25
C ARG A 220 23.81 9.07 -32.78
N GLU A 221 24.00 9.10 -34.09
CA GLU A 221 25.25 8.67 -34.73
C GLU A 221 26.42 9.59 -34.37
N HIS A 222 26.19 10.90 -34.32
CA HIS A 222 27.19 11.89 -33.92
C HIS A 222 27.59 11.72 -32.45
N VAL A 223 26.60 11.50 -31.57
CA VAL A 223 26.83 11.26 -30.14
C VAL A 223 27.63 9.96 -29.94
N GLN A 224 27.30 8.90 -30.68
CA GLN A 224 28.02 7.63 -30.61
C GLN A 224 29.49 7.77 -31.04
N HIS A 225 29.75 8.47 -32.15
CA HIS A 225 31.11 8.75 -32.61
C HIS A 225 31.93 9.54 -31.57
N LEU A 226 31.33 10.56 -30.93
CA LEU A 226 32.00 11.30 -29.86
C LEU A 226 32.28 10.44 -28.62
N PHE A 227 31.38 9.49 -28.29
CA PHE A 227 31.66 8.50 -27.24
C PHE A 227 32.85 7.61 -27.59
N GLU A 228 32.96 7.13 -28.82
CA GLU A 228 34.10 6.31 -29.26
C GLU A 228 35.42 7.08 -29.16
N LEU A 229 35.44 8.36 -29.54
CA LEU A 229 36.60 9.24 -29.37
C LEU A 229 36.96 9.45 -27.90
N VAL A 230 35.95 9.58 -27.03
CA VAL A 230 36.16 9.67 -25.58
C VAL A 230 36.74 8.38 -25.02
N GLU A 231 36.22 7.21 -25.38
CA GLU A 231 36.77 5.92 -24.91
C GLU A 231 38.23 5.75 -25.39
N ALA A 232 38.52 6.08 -26.65
CA ALA A 232 39.88 6.05 -27.17
C ALA A 232 40.81 6.98 -26.37
N LYS A 233 40.35 8.19 -26.03
CA LYS A 233 41.14 9.15 -25.23
C LYS A 233 41.33 8.70 -23.79
N LEU A 234 40.35 8.03 -23.19
CA LEU A 234 40.48 7.47 -21.84
C LEU A 234 41.48 6.32 -21.80
N ILE A 235 41.48 5.45 -22.82
CA ILE A 235 42.49 4.40 -22.98
C ILE A 235 43.88 5.01 -23.15
N GLU A 236 44.03 6.13 -23.87
CA GLU A 236 45.30 6.84 -24.00
C GLU A 236 45.80 7.43 -22.67
N LEU A 237 44.90 8.01 -21.87
CA LEU A 237 45.24 8.67 -20.60
C LEU A 237 45.47 7.69 -19.44
N ASP A 238 44.73 6.59 -19.39
CA ASP A 238 44.86 5.55 -18.36
C ASP A 238 44.55 4.14 -18.94
N PRO A 239 45.55 3.47 -19.54
CA PRO A 239 45.37 2.16 -20.13
C PRO A 239 45.05 1.05 -19.13
N GLU A 240 45.52 1.13 -17.88
CA GLU A 240 45.30 0.08 -16.88
C GLU A 240 43.84 0.01 -16.45
N GLN A 241 43.18 1.17 -16.37
CA GLN A 241 41.77 1.25 -15.98
C GLN A 241 40.80 1.02 -17.15
N TYR A 242 41.14 1.51 -18.35
CA TYR A 242 40.18 1.60 -19.46
C TYR A 242 40.44 0.65 -20.63
N THR A 243 41.53 -0.14 -20.63
CA THR A 243 41.66 -1.22 -21.61
C THR A 243 40.56 -2.27 -21.39
N PRO A 244 39.85 -2.70 -22.46
CA PRO A 244 38.88 -3.78 -22.34
C PRO A 244 39.57 -5.04 -21.81
N LYS A 245 39.25 -5.43 -20.58
CA LYS A 245 39.66 -6.72 -20.04
C LYS A 245 38.96 -7.79 -20.86
N ALA A 246 39.72 -8.49 -21.69
CA ALA A 246 39.24 -9.70 -22.33
C ALA A 246 39.07 -10.77 -21.23
N GLU A 247 37.93 -10.75 -20.54
CA GLU A 247 37.44 -11.89 -19.79
C GLU A 247 36.99 -12.93 -20.81
N THR A 248 37.95 -13.67 -21.36
CA THR A 248 37.66 -14.97 -21.97
C THR A 248 37.50 -15.96 -20.83
N GLU A 249 36.34 -15.92 -20.16
CA GLU A 249 35.84 -17.12 -19.50
C GLU A 249 35.52 -18.13 -20.60
N ASP A 250 36.34 -19.17 -20.73
CA ASP A 250 35.99 -20.32 -21.55
C ASP A 250 34.70 -20.93 -21.01
N LEU A 251 33.60 -20.73 -21.73
CA LEU A 251 32.29 -21.36 -21.54
C LEU A 251 32.40 -22.88 -21.76
N SER A 252 33.09 -23.58 -20.87
CA SER A 252 33.13 -25.05 -20.90
C SER A 252 31.75 -25.61 -20.59
N ALA A 253 31.37 -26.69 -21.27
CA ALA A 253 30.09 -27.37 -21.05
C ALA A 253 29.95 -27.87 -19.60
N GLU A 254 31.05 -28.17 -18.91
CA GLU A 254 31.03 -28.51 -17.49
C GLU A 254 30.61 -27.33 -16.59
N ALA A 255 31.10 -26.11 -16.84
CA ALA A 255 30.74 -24.94 -16.04
C ALA A 255 29.25 -24.58 -16.17
N LEU A 256 28.71 -24.69 -17.39
CA LEU A 256 27.27 -24.50 -17.64
C LEU A 256 26.43 -25.56 -16.93
N LYS A 257 26.90 -26.82 -16.89
CA LYS A 257 26.19 -27.90 -16.21
C LYS A 257 26.19 -27.72 -14.69
N GLN A 258 27.30 -27.23 -14.13
CA GLN A 258 27.41 -26.91 -12.71
C GLN A 258 26.44 -25.78 -12.33
N LEU A 259 26.42 -24.70 -13.10
CA LEU A 259 25.50 -23.56 -12.88
C LEU A 259 24.03 -23.96 -13.00
N GLN A 260 23.70 -24.84 -13.96
CA GLN A 260 22.34 -25.35 -14.10
C GLN A 260 21.93 -26.17 -12.88
N GLN A 261 22.83 -26.99 -12.35
CA GLN A 261 22.56 -27.82 -11.19
C GLN A 261 22.43 -26.99 -9.90
N ASP A 262 23.28 -25.99 -9.72
CA ASP A 262 23.17 -25.03 -8.60
C ASP A 262 21.86 -24.24 -8.66
N ALA A 263 21.41 -23.84 -9.86
CA ALA A 263 20.14 -23.16 -10.06
C ALA A 263 18.94 -24.08 -9.76
N GLU A 264 18.98 -25.35 -10.20
CA GLU A 264 17.94 -26.35 -9.91
C GLU A 264 17.82 -26.63 -8.40
N ASP A 265 18.96 -26.76 -7.70
CA ASP A 265 18.98 -26.95 -6.25
C ASP A 265 18.46 -25.73 -5.49
N LEU A 266 18.77 -24.51 -5.96
CA LEU A 266 18.22 -23.26 -5.41
C LEU A 266 16.70 -23.18 -5.58
N ILE A 267 16.20 -23.48 -6.78
CA ILE A 267 14.76 -23.46 -7.09
C ILE A 267 14.03 -24.49 -6.22
N LYS A 268 14.61 -25.68 -6.05
CA LYS A 268 14.02 -26.73 -5.21
C LYS A 268 13.94 -26.29 -3.74
N GLY A 269 15.00 -25.69 -3.20
CA GLY A 269 15.02 -25.16 -1.83
C GLY A 269 13.97 -24.06 -1.60
N VAL A 270 13.78 -23.17 -2.57
CA VAL A 270 12.73 -22.13 -2.51
C VAL A 270 11.33 -22.75 -2.56
N ASN A 271 11.10 -23.74 -3.43
CA ASN A 271 9.81 -24.40 -3.55
C ASN A 271 9.43 -25.18 -2.28
N ASP A 272 10.40 -25.85 -1.65
CA ASP A 272 10.19 -26.57 -0.38
C ASP A 272 9.85 -25.59 0.76
N GLN A 273 10.50 -24.41 0.83
CA GLN A 273 10.15 -23.35 1.79
C GLN A 273 8.74 -22.78 1.57
N VAL A 274 8.38 -22.47 0.32
CA VAL A 274 7.04 -21.95 -0.01
C VAL A 274 5.95 -22.96 0.37
N GLN A 275 6.18 -24.25 0.14
CA GLN A 275 5.27 -25.33 0.53
C GLN A 275 5.12 -25.47 2.05
N GLU A 276 6.19 -25.28 2.83
CA GLU A 276 6.12 -25.29 4.30
C GLU A 276 5.37 -24.06 4.84
N ASP A 277 5.61 -22.88 4.26
CA ASP A 277 4.94 -21.64 4.64
C ASP A 277 3.44 -21.67 4.31
N GLU A 278 3.06 -22.20 3.15
CA GLU A 278 1.66 -22.35 2.74
C GLU A 278 0.91 -23.31 3.69
N LYS A 279 1.52 -24.44 4.06
CA LYS A 279 0.97 -25.38 5.05
C LYS A 279 0.83 -24.74 6.43
N HIS A 280 1.80 -23.93 6.84
CA HIS A 280 1.73 -23.20 8.10
C HIS A 280 0.59 -22.17 8.10
N ILE A 281 0.47 -21.35 7.06
CA ILE A 281 -0.56 -20.31 6.94
C ILE A 281 -1.96 -20.92 6.90
N THR A 282 -2.16 -21.97 6.11
CA THR A 282 -3.45 -22.66 6.00
C THR A 282 -3.88 -23.27 7.34
N LEU A 283 -2.96 -23.95 8.04
CA LEU A 283 -3.24 -24.50 9.37
C LEU A 283 -3.50 -23.41 10.41
N LEU A 284 -2.78 -22.28 10.36
CA LEU A 284 -3.01 -21.14 11.25
C LEU A 284 -4.41 -20.55 11.08
N ASN A 285 -4.85 -20.32 9.85
CA ASN A 285 -6.17 -19.75 9.58
C ASN A 285 -7.30 -20.67 10.09
N ASP A 286 -7.18 -21.98 9.87
CA ASP A 286 -8.12 -22.97 10.39
C ASP A 286 -8.14 -23.00 11.93
N LEU A 287 -6.99 -22.97 12.60
CA LEU A 287 -6.93 -22.95 14.06
C LEU A 287 -7.50 -21.64 14.65
N LEU A 288 -7.29 -20.50 14.00
CA LEU A 288 -7.89 -19.22 14.38
C LEU A 288 -9.41 -19.26 14.25
N GLU A 289 -9.93 -19.86 13.18
CA GLU A 289 -11.36 -20.04 12.99
C GLU A 289 -11.95 -20.94 14.09
N ARG A 290 -11.31 -22.08 14.39
CA ARG A 290 -11.73 -22.96 15.50
C ARG A 290 -11.66 -22.27 16.85
N ALA A 291 -10.65 -21.42 17.08
CA ALA A 291 -10.52 -20.64 18.31
C ALA A 291 -11.72 -19.70 18.46
N SER A 292 -12.10 -18.98 17.41
CA SER A 292 -13.25 -18.06 17.45
C SER A 292 -14.60 -18.77 17.69
N LYS A 293 -14.77 -19.99 17.16
CA LYS A 293 -15.99 -20.79 17.29
C LYS A 293 -16.08 -21.60 18.58
N SER A 294 -14.98 -21.74 19.34
CA SER A 294 -14.95 -22.54 20.56
C SER A 294 -15.98 -22.07 21.59
N GLN A 295 -16.70 -22.99 22.21
CA GLN A 295 -17.77 -22.67 23.15
C GLN A 295 -17.32 -22.79 24.61
N THR A 296 -16.23 -23.53 24.85
CA THR A 296 -15.70 -23.74 26.20
C THR A 296 -14.22 -23.36 26.31
N PRO A 297 -13.76 -22.96 27.51
CA PRO A 297 -12.33 -22.73 27.75
C PRO A 297 -11.44 -23.94 27.44
N ALA A 298 -11.97 -25.16 27.63
CA ALA A 298 -11.23 -26.39 27.35
C ALA A 298 -11.01 -26.60 25.85
N GLU A 299 -12.02 -26.33 25.02
CA GLU A 299 -11.92 -26.39 23.56
C GLU A 299 -10.91 -25.37 23.02
N ALA A 300 -10.97 -24.12 23.50
CA ALA A 300 -10.05 -23.07 23.08
C ALA A 300 -8.59 -23.44 23.41
N ASN A 301 -8.32 -23.94 24.61
CA ASN A 301 -6.97 -24.32 25.05
C ASN A 301 -6.44 -25.60 24.38
N ALA A 302 -7.33 -26.49 23.91
CA ALA A 302 -6.91 -27.71 23.22
C ALA A 302 -6.19 -27.43 21.90
N LEU A 303 -6.46 -26.27 21.27
CA LEU A 303 -5.89 -25.88 19.97
C LEU A 303 -4.36 -25.70 20.01
N ILE A 304 -3.79 -25.43 21.19
CA ILE A 304 -2.34 -25.27 21.38
C ILE A 304 -1.58 -26.57 21.03
N LYS A 305 -2.23 -27.73 21.10
CA LYS A 305 -1.59 -29.02 20.77
C LYS A 305 -1.20 -29.13 19.30
N TYR A 306 -1.90 -28.44 18.41
CA TYR A 306 -1.64 -28.49 16.96
C TYR A 306 -0.43 -27.65 16.55
N THR A 307 0.16 -26.86 17.46
CA THR A 307 1.28 -25.97 17.15
C THR A 307 2.58 -26.42 17.81
N SER A 308 2.69 -27.70 18.19
CA SER A 308 3.85 -28.24 18.92
C SER A 308 5.20 -28.08 18.20
N GLU A 309 5.19 -28.06 16.86
CA GLU A 309 6.38 -27.90 16.00
C GLU A 309 6.65 -26.45 15.61
N TRP A 310 5.73 -25.51 15.93
CA TRP A 310 5.86 -24.12 15.52
C TRP A 310 6.84 -23.34 16.40
N THR A 311 7.46 -22.31 15.83
CA THR A 311 8.27 -21.34 16.58
C THR A 311 7.39 -20.46 17.48
N GLU A 312 8.00 -19.77 18.46
CA GLU A 312 7.27 -18.87 19.36
C GLU A 312 6.54 -17.75 18.61
N GLU A 313 7.15 -17.23 17.53
CA GLU A 313 6.58 -16.18 16.70
C GLU A 313 5.36 -16.67 15.93
N GLN A 314 5.44 -17.88 15.34
CA GLN A 314 4.34 -18.52 14.62
C GLN A 314 3.14 -18.84 15.53
N ARG A 315 3.37 -19.18 16.81
CA ARG A 315 2.30 -19.48 17.78
C ARG A 315 1.56 -18.24 18.27
N LYS A 316 2.19 -17.07 18.23
CA LYS A 316 1.70 -15.84 18.86
C LYS A 316 0.29 -15.42 18.40
N PRO A 317 -0.07 -15.47 17.10
CA PRO A 317 -1.41 -15.09 16.65
C PRO A 317 -2.49 -16.00 17.23
N LEU A 318 -2.26 -17.33 17.24
CA LEU A 318 -3.20 -18.30 17.80
C LEU A 318 -3.37 -18.12 19.31
N LEU A 319 -2.27 -17.92 20.05
CA LEU A 319 -2.33 -17.69 21.51
C LEU A 319 -3.13 -16.42 21.86
N ASN A 320 -2.97 -15.35 21.08
CA ASN A 320 -3.75 -14.13 21.26
C ASN A 320 -5.25 -14.36 20.99
N ALA A 321 -5.58 -15.10 19.92
CA ALA A 321 -6.97 -15.44 19.60
C ALA A 321 -7.62 -16.30 20.70
N ILE A 322 -6.91 -17.31 21.21
CA ILE A 322 -7.36 -18.13 22.34
C ILE A 322 -7.58 -17.25 23.58
N HIS A 323 -6.62 -16.38 23.92
CA HIS A 323 -6.73 -15.51 25.08
C HIS A 323 -7.95 -14.57 24.99
N ASN A 324 -8.16 -13.94 23.83
CA ASN A 324 -9.33 -13.09 23.61
C ASN A 324 -10.63 -13.88 23.74
N ARG A 325 -10.69 -15.09 23.16
CA ARG A 325 -11.88 -15.93 23.28
C ARG A 325 -12.16 -16.35 24.72
N LEU A 326 -11.12 -16.70 25.48
CA LEU A 326 -11.26 -17.02 26.91
C LEU A 326 -11.80 -15.84 27.71
N LYS A 327 -11.34 -14.63 27.40
CA LYS A 327 -11.86 -13.39 28.00
C LYS A 327 -13.35 -13.22 27.68
N ASP A 328 -13.76 -13.44 26.43
CA ASP A 328 -15.16 -13.35 26.03
C ASP A 328 -16.02 -14.39 26.75
N LEU A 329 -15.60 -15.66 26.74
CA LEU A 329 -16.31 -16.73 27.46
C LEU A 329 -16.45 -16.44 28.95
N SER A 330 -15.41 -15.88 29.58
CA SER A 330 -15.48 -15.44 30.98
C SER A 330 -16.48 -14.30 31.18
N ALA A 331 -16.55 -13.34 30.25
CA ALA A 331 -17.49 -12.22 30.29
C ALA A 331 -18.95 -12.69 30.15
N PHE A 332 -19.23 -13.63 29.23
CA PHE A 332 -20.55 -14.26 29.09
C PHE A 332 -20.98 -15.00 30.35
N THR A 333 -20.05 -15.67 31.04
CA THR A 333 -20.34 -16.39 32.30
C THR A 333 -20.73 -15.41 33.43
N THR A 334 -20.15 -14.20 33.45
CA THR A 334 -20.49 -13.17 34.44
C THR A 334 -21.77 -12.38 34.15
N ALA A 335 -22.20 -12.27 32.89
CA ALA A 335 -23.34 -11.43 32.50
C ALA A 335 -24.71 -12.09 32.71
N GLU A 336 -24.82 -13.43 32.66
CA GLU A 336 -26.14 -14.10 32.63
C GLU A 336 -26.61 -14.78 33.92
N THR A 337 -25.79 -14.91 34.99
CA THR A 337 -26.22 -15.72 36.16
C THR A 337 -25.83 -15.23 37.55
N GLN A 338 -25.22 -14.05 37.74
CA GLN A 338 -25.06 -13.55 39.11
C GLN A 338 -26.30 -12.78 39.56
N PRO A 339 -27.03 -13.25 40.60
CA PRO A 339 -28.07 -12.44 41.20
C PRO A 339 -27.43 -11.12 41.69
N PRO A 340 -28.18 -10.01 41.72
CA PRO A 340 -27.66 -8.71 42.13
C PRO A 340 -26.91 -8.84 43.46
N SER A 341 -25.86 -8.03 43.68
CA SER A 341 -25.03 -8.18 44.89
C SER A 341 -25.89 -8.26 46.16
N LEU A 342 -25.46 -9.05 47.15
CA LEU A 342 -26.24 -9.26 48.39
C LEU A 342 -26.66 -7.94 49.06
N MET A 343 -25.82 -6.90 48.97
CA MET A 343 -26.16 -5.55 49.41
C MET A 343 -27.39 -4.97 48.69
N VAL A 344 -27.47 -5.11 47.37
CA VAL A 344 -28.58 -4.63 46.54
C VAL A 344 -29.84 -5.45 46.80
N GLN A 345 -29.71 -6.75 47.07
CA GLN A 345 -30.83 -7.58 47.51
C GLN A 345 -31.38 -7.11 48.86
N ILE A 346 -30.51 -6.83 49.83
CA ILE A 346 -30.89 -6.30 51.15
C ILE A 346 -31.62 -4.95 51.01
N GLN A 347 -31.13 -4.04 50.17
CA GLN A 347 -31.75 -2.72 49.97
C GLN A 347 -33.13 -2.78 49.31
N ASN A 348 -33.40 -3.82 48.51
CA ASN A 348 -34.64 -3.98 47.76
C ASN A 348 -35.59 -5.04 48.35
N ALA A 349 -35.27 -5.61 49.51
CA ALA A 349 -36.12 -6.60 50.18
C ALA A 349 -37.55 -6.05 50.36
N LYS A 350 -38.55 -6.82 49.94
CA LYS A 350 -39.95 -6.39 49.87
C LYS A 350 -40.61 -6.36 51.23
N ASP A 351 -40.24 -7.30 52.10
CA ASP A 351 -40.82 -7.45 53.43
C ASP A 351 -39.78 -7.95 54.45
N LEU A 352 -40.22 -7.99 55.71
CA LEU A 352 -39.36 -8.39 56.84
C LEU A 352 -38.92 -9.86 56.74
N ASN A 353 -39.73 -10.71 56.11
CA ASN A 353 -39.46 -12.15 55.98
C ASN A 353 -38.37 -12.40 54.92
N GLU A 354 -38.41 -11.69 53.79
CA GLU A 354 -37.33 -11.71 52.79
C GLU A 354 -36.02 -11.13 53.35
N LEU A 355 -36.10 -10.07 54.16
CA LEU A 355 -34.94 -9.49 54.82
C LEU A 355 -34.28 -10.45 55.83
N GLU A 356 -35.07 -11.23 56.57
CA GLU A 356 -34.57 -12.23 57.52
C GLU A 356 -33.84 -13.38 56.83
N CYS A 357 -34.32 -13.83 55.66
CA CYS A 357 -33.59 -14.80 54.83
C CYS A 357 -32.23 -14.24 54.36
N LEU A 358 -32.19 -12.98 53.92
CA LEU A 358 -30.94 -12.32 53.51
C LEU A 358 -30.00 -12.08 54.69
N GLU A 359 -30.52 -11.84 55.89
CA GLU A 359 -29.71 -11.73 57.13
C GLU A 359 -28.94 -13.02 57.42
N VAL A 360 -29.55 -14.19 57.22
CA VAL A 360 -28.86 -15.50 57.33
C VAL A 360 -27.75 -15.62 56.29
N GLU A 361 -27.97 -15.16 55.05
CA GLU A 361 -26.92 -15.15 54.03
C GLU A 361 -25.76 -14.23 54.36
N VAL A 362 -26.00 -13.10 55.04
CA VAL A 362 -24.94 -12.20 55.53
C VAL A 362 -24.04 -12.92 56.53
N PHE A 363 -24.60 -13.69 57.47
CA PHE A 363 -23.82 -14.46 58.43
C PHE A 363 -22.97 -15.57 57.79
N ASN A 364 -23.36 -16.04 56.60
CA ASN A 364 -22.57 -17.00 55.82
C ASN A 364 -21.47 -16.34 54.97
N ARG A 365 -21.34 -14.99 54.95
CA ARG A 365 -20.23 -14.29 54.27
C ARG A 365 -18.99 -14.19 55.17
N HIS A 366 -17.86 -13.82 54.56
CA HIS A 366 -16.60 -13.62 55.27
C HIS A 366 -16.71 -12.58 56.40
N THR A 367 -16.06 -12.82 57.54
CA THR A 367 -16.19 -12.00 58.76
C THR A 367 -15.93 -10.50 58.52
N ASP A 368 -15.03 -10.15 57.60
CA ASP A 368 -14.69 -8.76 57.29
C ASP A 368 -15.82 -7.97 56.62
N ILE A 369 -16.70 -8.64 55.87
CA ILE A 369 -17.78 -7.98 55.13
C ILE A 369 -19.12 -8.00 55.88
N GLN A 370 -19.26 -8.85 56.90
CA GLN A 370 -20.49 -8.97 57.71
C GLN A 370 -20.92 -7.64 58.34
N PRO A 371 -20.06 -6.83 59.01
CA PRO A 371 -20.48 -5.59 59.66
C PRO A 371 -21.13 -4.61 58.68
N LYS A 372 -20.53 -4.46 57.49
CA LYS A 372 -21.00 -3.55 56.45
C LYS A 372 -22.35 -3.98 55.89
N LEU A 373 -22.55 -5.28 55.65
CA LEU A 373 -23.83 -5.81 55.18
C LEU A 373 -24.92 -5.73 56.26
N MET A 374 -24.57 -5.97 57.52
CA MET A 374 -25.49 -5.84 58.65
C MET A 374 -26.00 -4.40 58.85
N ASP A 375 -25.21 -3.39 58.53
CA ASP A 375 -25.67 -2.00 58.57
C ASP A 375 -26.75 -1.72 57.51
N PHE A 376 -26.66 -2.34 56.33
CA PHE A 376 -27.73 -2.29 55.32
C PHE A 376 -28.98 -3.05 55.77
N VAL A 377 -28.82 -4.21 56.43
CA VAL A 377 -29.95 -4.96 57.02
C VAL A 377 -30.68 -4.11 58.05
N LYS A 378 -29.95 -3.48 58.99
CA LYS A 378 -30.55 -2.59 60.01
C LYS A 378 -31.30 -1.43 59.37
N ARG A 379 -30.70 -0.81 58.34
CA ARG A 379 -31.31 0.30 57.60
C ARG A 379 -32.60 -0.13 56.91
N ARG A 380 -32.58 -1.25 56.16
CA ARG A 380 -33.78 -1.75 55.50
C ARG A 380 -34.86 -2.19 56.48
N ARG A 381 -34.49 -2.81 57.60
CA ARG A 381 -35.44 -3.22 58.66
C ARG A 381 -36.17 -2.03 59.25
N PHE A 382 -35.48 -0.89 59.39
CA PHE A 382 -36.08 0.36 59.82
C PHE A 382 -37.02 0.94 58.77
N GLU A 383 -36.63 0.95 57.49
CA GLU A 383 -37.46 1.38 56.37
C GLU A 383 -38.77 0.58 56.27
N LEU A 384 -38.69 -0.75 56.34
CA LEU A 384 -39.85 -1.64 56.27
C LEU A 384 -40.79 -1.47 57.47
N LYS A 385 -40.27 -1.23 58.67
CA LYS A 385 -41.10 -0.95 59.87
C LYS A 385 -41.85 0.38 59.79
N ASN A 386 -41.34 1.33 59.00
CA ASN A 386 -41.93 2.66 58.83
C ASN A 386 -42.74 2.80 57.53
N GLY A 387 -43.01 1.69 56.82
CA GLY A 387 -43.85 1.67 55.62
C GLY A 387 -43.18 2.21 54.35
N ALA A 388 -41.85 2.27 54.29
CA ALA A 388 -41.13 2.70 53.09
C ALA A 388 -41.01 1.54 52.07
N GLY A 389 -41.41 1.81 50.83
CA GLY A 389 -41.26 0.88 49.71
C GLY A 389 -39.79 0.62 49.32
N PRO A 390 -39.54 -0.27 48.34
CA PRO A 390 -38.19 -0.47 47.79
C PRO A 390 -37.65 0.85 47.22
N VAL A 391 -36.35 1.07 47.39
CA VAL A 391 -35.67 2.32 47.00
C VAL A 391 -35.83 2.52 45.48
N GLY A 392 -36.67 3.48 45.08
CA GLY A 392 -36.89 3.84 43.67
C GLY A 392 -38.31 3.65 43.10
N ALA A 393 -39.30 3.25 43.91
CA ALA A 393 -40.70 3.29 43.45
C ALA A 393 -41.24 4.74 43.44
N PRO A 394 -41.85 5.23 42.34
CA PRO A 394 -42.48 6.54 42.34
C PRO A 394 -43.69 6.55 43.28
N LEU A 395 -43.86 7.66 44.00
CA LEU A 395 -45.01 7.94 44.87
C LEU A 395 -46.33 7.89 44.12
#